data_AF-A0A1M6LDE3-F1
#
_entry.id   AF-A0A1M6LDE3-F1
#
_cell.length_a   1.000
_cell.length_b   1.000
_cell.length_c   1.000
_cell.angle_alpha   90.00
_cell.angle_beta   90.00
_cell.angle_gamma   90.00
#
_symmetry.space_group_name_H-M   'P 1'
#
loop_
_entity.id
_entity.type
_entity.pdbx_description
1 polymer ?
#
loop_
_entity_poly.entity_id
_entity_poly.type
_entity_poly.pdbx_seq_one_letter_code
_entity_poly.pdbx_strand_id
1 'polypeptide(L)'
;MSDYNYDIKIDKNCNKYGYIKGAIDNYAWFALVHKDAVDNGINPDDLTVGKGRITRLCLYKDQTDFLGNPYIPSLSVKRYIFANYHRNWSVLNKNYYDMVKELILYLERRYSLRLIK
;
A
#
# COMPACT_ATOMS: atom_id res chain seq x y z
N MET A 1 -19.65 10.10 6.95
CA MET A 1 -18.64 9.10 6.55
C MET A 1 -17.58 9.87 5.80
N SER A 2 -16.29 9.72 6.11
CA SER A 2 -15.25 10.39 5.33
C SER A 2 -15.26 9.79 3.93
N ASP A 3 -15.70 10.56 2.95
CA ASP A 3 -15.65 10.18 1.54
C ASP A 3 -14.17 10.12 1.13
N TYR A 4 -13.68 8.89 0.92
CA TYR A 4 -12.37 8.64 0.34
C TYR A 4 -12.47 8.93 -1.17
N ASN A 5 -11.46 9.61 -1.74
CA ASN A 5 -11.43 9.89 -3.18
C ASN A 5 -11.09 8.64 -4.00
N TYR A 6 -10.46 7.65 -3.36
CA TYR A 6 -10.01 6.42 -3.99
C TYR A 6 -10.78 5.20 -3.47
N ASP A 7 -11.04 4.21 -4.34
CA ASP A 7 -11.71 2.96 -3.98
C ASP A 7 -10.70 1.98 -3.35
N ILE A 8 -10.58 2.04 -2.02
CA ILE A 8 -9.66 1.20 -1.24
C ILE A 8 -10.35 -0.11 -0.84
N LYS A 9 -9.79 -1.23 -1.32
CA LYS A 9 -10.21 -2.60 -1.00
C LYS A 9 -9.10 -3.35 -0.30
N ILE A 10 -9.45 -4.13 0.72
CA ILE A 10 -8.55 -5.08 1.40
C ILE A 10 -8.90 -6.50 0.97
N ASP A 11 -7.89 -7.33 0.69
CA ASP A 11 -8.08 -8.75 0.37
C ASP A 11 -8.74 -9.50 1.54
N LYS A 12 -9.59 -10.47 1.21
CA LYS A 12 -10.20 -11.37 2.21
C LYS A 12 -9.09 -12.08 2.98
N ASN A 13 -9.24 -12.16 4.31
CA ASN A 13 -8.30 -12.71 5.32
C ASN A 13 -7.29 -11.74 5.94
N CYS A 14 -7.23 -10.47 5.52
CA CYS A 14 -6.37 -9.45 6.12
C CYS A 14 -7.06 -8.69 7.28
N ASN A 15 -7.54 -9.41 8.31
CA ASN A 15 -8.46 -8.85 9.32
C ASN A 15 -7.78 -8.29 10.59
N LYS A 16 -6.48 -8.51 10.76
CA LYS A 16 -5.71 -8.07 11.95
C LYS A 16 -4.49 -7.26 11.52
N TYR A 17 -3.61 -6.94 12.46
CA TYR A 17 -2.28 -6.38 12.20
C TYR A 17 -1.39 -7.38 11.44
N GLY A 18 -0.28 -6.89 10.89
CA GLY A 18 0.70 -7.67 10.13
C GLY A 18 0.67 -7.30 8.65
N TYR A 19 0.85 -8.31 7.80
CA TYR A 19 0.85 -8.13 6.36
C TYR A 19 -0.57 -7.94 5.82
N ILE A 20 -0.84 -6.76 5.29
CA ILE A 20 -2.12 -6.37 4.70
C ILE A 20 -1.89 -6.08 3.22
N LYS A 21 -2.83 -6.47 2.38
CA LYS A 21 -2.77 -6.20 0.95
C LYS A 21 -4.16 -5.97 0.39
N GLY A 22 -4.20 -5.40 -0.79
CA GLY A 22 -5.44 -5.20 -1.52
C GLY A 22 -5.24 -4.33 -2.75
N ALA A 23 -6.28 -3.59 -3.09
CA ALA A 23 -6.31 -2.71 -4.25
C ALA A 23 -6.73 -1.29 -3.86
N ILE A 24 -6.28 -0.32 -4.62
CA ILE A 24 -6.73 1.08 -4.59
C ILE A 24 -6.92 1.50 -6.04
N ASP A 25 -8.18 1.73 -6.42
CA ASP A 25 -8.61 1.82 -7.82
C ASP A 25 -8.05 0.66 -8.67
N ASN A 26 -7.17 0.97 -9.63
CA ASN A 26 -6.55 0.05 -10.57
C ASN A 26 -5.11 -0.34 -10.18
N TYR A 27 -4.71 -0.09 -8.94
CA TYR A 27 -3.38 -0.38 -8.41
C TYR A 27 -3.45 -1.42 -7.29
N ALA A 28 -2.46 -2.30 -7.24
CA ALA A 28 -2.29 -3.24 -6.14
C ALA A 28 -1.38 -2.62 -5.07
N TRP A 29 -1.60 -2.98 -3.82
CA TRP A 29 -0.74 -2.54 -2.72
C TRP A 29 -0.56 -3.62 -1.66
N PHE A 30 0.53 -3.50 -0.91
CA PHE A 30 0.69 -4.20 0.36
C PHE A 30 1.34 -3.30 1.40
N ALA A 31 1.07 -3.58 2.66
CA ALA A 31 1.61 -2.88 3.81
C ALA A 31 1.93 -3.85 4.96
N LEU A 32 2.93 -3.49 5.77
CA LEU A 32 3.17 -4.12 7.07
C LEU A 32 2.70 -3.16 8.17
N VAL A 33 1.59 -3.50 8.82
CA VAL A 33 0.89 -2.65 9.78
C VAL A 33 1.06 -3.20 11.20
N HIS A 34 1.49 -2.35 12.13
CA HIS A 34 1.69 -2.69 13.53
C HIS A 34 0.50 -2.31 14.40
N LYS A 35 0.41 -2.96 15.57
CA LYS A 35 -0.62 -2.67 16.57
C LYS A 35 -0.44 -1.32 17.25
N ASP A 36 0.79 -0.85 17.34
CA ASP A 36 1.14 0.41 17.96
C ASP A 36 2.04 1.18 16.99
N ALA A 37 2.09 2.50 17.14
CA ALA A 37 2.99 3.32 16.34
C ALA A 37 4.45 3.00 16.71
N VAL A 38 5.33 2.98 15.72
CA VAL A 38 6.75 2.68 15.87
C VAL A 38 7.58 3.80 15.25
N ASP A 39 8.82 3.99 15.73
CA ASP A 39 9.66 5.15 15.35
C ASP A 39 10.12 5.18 13.89
N ASN A 40 10.08 4.03 13.22
CA ASN A 40 10.44 3.87 11.80
C ASN A 40 9.21 3.66 10.90
N GLY A 41 8.02 3.96 11.41
CA GLY A 41 6.79 3.93 10.64
C GLY A 41 6.68 5.14 9.69
N ILE A 42 5.64 5.14 8.87
CA ILE A 42 5.31 6.30 8.03
C ILE A 42 4.46 7.27 8.86
N ASN A 43 4.91 8.51 9.02
CA ASN A 43 4.07 9.55 9.61
C ASN A 43 2.88 9.85 8.67
N PRO A 44 1.62 9.67 9.11
CA PRO A 44 0.46 9.89 8.23
C PRO A 44 0.26 11.35 7.80
N ASP A 45 0.82 12.31 8.53
CA ASP A 45 0.58 13.73 8.27
C ASP A 45 1.42 14.25 7.09
N ASP A 46 2.69 13.88 7.03
CA ASP A 46 3.69 14.38 6.08
C ASP A 46 4.36 13.29 5.23
N LEU A 47 4.04 12.02 5.48
CA LEU A 47 4.62 10.82 4.88
C LEU A 47 6.09 10.59 5.21
N THR A 48 6.72 11.36 6.09
CA THR A 48 8.13 11.15 6.45
C THR A 48 8.32 9.92 7.34
N VAL A 49 9.57 9.51 7.54
CA VAL A 49 9.91 8.48 8.54
C VAL A 49 9.61 9.04 9.92
N GLY A 50 8.84 8.32 10.72
CA GLY A 50 8.51 8.73 12.07
C GLY A 50 7.49 7.83 12.76
N LYS A 51 6.68 8.43 13.64
CA LYS A 51 5.74 7.72 14.50
C LYS A 51 4.48 7.30 13.75
N GLY A 52 4.57 6.18 13.04
CA GLY A 52 3.44 5.56 12.33
C GLY A 52 3.34 4.06 12.59
N ARG A 53 2.22 3.46 12.22
CA ARG A 53 1.98 2.00 12.34
C ARG A 53 2.49 1.23 11.13
N ILE A 54 2.75 1.89 10.01
CA ILE A 54 3.12 1.24 8.75
C ILE A 54 4.64 1.27 8.57
N THR A 55 5.32 0.12 8.59
CA THR A 55 6.79 0.06 8.40
C THR A 55 7.23 -0.42 7.02
N ARG A 56 6.29 -0.98 6.25
CA ARG A 56 6.45 -1.26 4.82
C ARG A 56 5.19 -0.86 4.10
N LEU A 57 5.34 -0.24 2.94
CA LEU A 57 4.25 0.06 2.02
C LEU A 57 4.77 -0.05 0.59
N CYS A 58 4.04 -0.73 -0.28
CA CYS A 58 4.33 -0.74 -1.71
C CYS A 58 3.03 -0.58 -2.49
N LEU A 59 3.03 0.35 -3.43
CA LEU A 59 1.97 0.60 -4.41
C LEU A 59 2.52 0.28 -5.79
N TYR A 60 1.87 -0.64 -6.50
CA TYR A 60 2.38 -1.16 -7.75
C TYR A 60 1.26 -1.55 -8.72
N LYS A 61 1.63 -1.76 -9.98
CA LYS A 61 0.76 -2.31 -11.01
C LYS A 61 1.55 -3.32 -11.83
N ASP A 62 0.97 -4.50 -12.03
CA ASP A 62 1.55 -5.53 -12.86
C ASP A 62 1.02 -5.38 -14.30
N GLN A 63 1.94 -5.42 -15.26
CA GLN A 63 1.63 -5.49 -16.68
C GLN A 63 2.10 -6.86 -17.18
N THR A 64 1.14 -7.65 -17.67
CA THR A 64 1.41 -8.87 -18.42
C THR A 64 1.60 -8.52 -19.88
N ASP A 65 2.80 -8.76 -20.39
CA ASP A 65 3.10 -8.66 -21.82
C ASP A 65 3.32 -10.08 -22.35
N PHE A 66 2.60 -10.43 -23.43
CA PHE A 66 2.83 -11.64 -24.20
C PHE A 66 4.00 -11.38 -25.16
N LEU A 67 5.22 -11.56 -24.67
CA LEU A 67 6.42 -11.50 -25.49
C LEU A 67 6.77 -12.92 -25.96
N GLY A 68 7.16 -13.07 -27.22
CA GLY A 68 7.63 -14.35 -27.76
C GLY A 68 7.02 -14.74 -29.11
N ASN A 69 7.42 -15.91 -29.58
CA ASN A 69 6.91 -16.52 -30.80
C ASN A 69 5.39 -16.81 -30.63
N PRO A 70 4.51 -16.47 -31.59
CA PRO A 70 3.08 -16.83 -31.55
C PRO A 70 2.81 -18.32 -31.32
N TYR A 71 3.77 -19.18 -31.66
CA TYR A 71 3.68 -20.63 -31.48
C TYR A 71 4.26 -21.13 -30.14
N ILE A 72 4.97 -20.28 -29.38
CA ILE A 72 5.50 -20.57 -28.04
C ILE A 72 5.46 -19.27 -27.20
N PRO A 73 4.29 -18.86 -26.70
CA PRO A 73 4.17 -17.62 -25.93
C PRO A 73 4.92 -17.73 -24.60
N SER A 74 5.78 -16.77 -24.31
CA SER A 74 6.40 -16.63 -22.98
C SER A 74 5.66 -15.54 -22.20
N LEU A 75 5.11 -15.91 -21.04
CA LEU A 75 4.45 -14.94 -20.16
C LEU A 75 5.53 -14.10 -19.46
N SER A 76 5.60 -12.82 -19.78
CA SER A 76 6.43 -11.87 -19.04
C SER A 76 5.55 -10.98 -18.18
N VAL A 77 5.86 -10.89 -16.88
CA VAL A 77 5.16 -10.01 -15.94
C VAL A 77 6.12 -8.92 -15.51
N LYS A 78 5.80 -7.67 -15.85
CA LYS A 78 6.57 -6.50 -15.43
C LYS A 78 5.81 -5.75 -14.35
N ARG A 79 6.47 -5.50 -13.21
CA ARG A 79 5.91 -4.73 -12.09
C ARG A 79 6.39 -3.30 -12.12
N TYR A 80 5.46 -2.35 -12.17
CA TYR A 80 5.72 -0.93 -12.02
C TYR A 80 5.46 -0.50 -10.59
N ILE A 81 6.45 0.11 -9.94
CA ILE A 81 6.39 0.55 -8.54
C ILE A 81 6.20 2.07 -8.52
N PHE A 82 5.13 2.54 -7.88
CA PHE A 82 4.77 3.97 -7.79
C PHE A 82 5.10 4.56 -6.43
N ALA A 83 5.05 3.72 -5.39
CA ALA A 83 5.51 4.06 -4.06
C ALA A 83 6.10 2.83 -3.39
N ASN A 84 7.22 2.99 -2.70
CA ASN A 84 7.88 1.91 -1.96
C ASN A 84 8.62 2.45 -0.74
N TYR A 85 8.03 2.20 0.41
CA TYR A 85 8.57 2.50 1.72
C TYR A 85 9.09 1.22 2.40
N HIS A 86 10.33 1.28 2.87
CA HIS A 86 10.91 0.27 3.74
C HIS A 86 11.84 0.95 4.74
N ARG A 87 11.28 1.39 5.88
CA ARG A 87 11.92 2.29 6.87
C ARG A 87 12.34 3.67 6.34
N ASN A 88 12.35 3.86 5.03
CA ASN A 88 12.43 5.12 4.30
C ASN A 88 11.84 4.92 2.89
N TRP A 89 11.52 6.02 2.20
CA TRP A 89 11.08 5.97 0.81
C TRP A 89 12.24 5.68 -0.14
N SER A 90 12.12 4.59 -0.89
CA SER A 90 12.96 4.34 -2.07
C SER A 90 12.30 4.90 -3.34
N VAL A 91 10.97 4.94 -3.36
CA VAL A 91 10.17 5.51 -4.44
C VAL A 91 8.96 6.19 -3.81
N LEU A 92 8.69 7.44 -4.16
CA LEU A 92 7.44 8.14 -3.86
C LEU A 92 7.13 9.07 -5.03
N ASN A 93 6.35 8.58 -5.99
CA ASN A 93 6.00 9.37 -7.15
C ASN A 93 4.99 10.46 -6.77
N LYS A 94 5.30 11.73 -7.06
CA LYS A 94 4.47 12.89 -6.72
C LYS A 94 3.05 12.79 -7.29
N ASN A 95 2.89 12.21 -8.48
CA ASN A 95 1.58 12.03 -9.11
C ASN A 95 0.66 11.07 -8.34
N TYR A 96 1.23 10.28 -7.42
CA TYR A 96 0.53 9.30 -6.59
C TYR A 96 0.55 9.68 -5.11
N TYR A 97 1.07 10.87 -4.77
CA TYR A 97 1.24 11.28 -3.37
C TYR A 97 -0.08 11.28 -2.61
N ASP A 98 -1.14 11.85 -3.20
CA ASP A 98 -2.46 11.93 -2.57
C ASP A 98 -3.09 10.54 -2.37
N MET A 99 -2.97 9.66 -3.36
CA MET A 99 -3.41 8.26 -3.27
C MET A 99 -2.67 7.51 -2.15
N VAL A 100 -1.35 7.67 -2.06
CA VAL A 100 -0.53 7.04 -1.02
C VAL A 100 -0.91 7.58 0.36
N LYS A 101 -1.10 8.90 0.48
CA LYS A 101 -1.51 9.55 1.73
C LYS A 101 -2.87 9.06 2.19
N GLU A 102 -3.84 8.99 1.30
CA GLU A 102 -5.18 8.50 1.61
C GLU A 102 -5.16 7.02 2.04
N LEU A 103 -4.37 6.18 1.37
CA LEU A 103 -4.17 4.78 1.77
C LEU A 103 -3.56 4.65 3.17
N ILE A 104 -2.54 5.45 3.48
CA ILE A 104 -1.89 5.45 4.81
C ILE A 104 -2.89 5.89 5.88
N LEU A 105 -3.62 6.98 5.65
CA LEU A 105 -4.65 7.48 6.58
C LEU A 105 -5.77 6.46 6.79
N TYR A 106 -6.20 5.79 5.73
CA TYR A 106 -7.19 4.72 5.82
C TYR A 106 -6.71 3.58 6.73
N LEU A 107 -5.46 3.11 6.54
CA LEU A 107 -4.88 2.04 7.35
C LEU A 107 -4.66 2.47 8.81
N GLU A 108 -4.15 3.67 9.05
CA GLU A 108 -4.00 4.23 10.40
C GLU A 108 -5.35 4.29 11.13
N ARG A 109 -6.41 4.81 10.49
CA ARG A 109 -7.75 4.87 11.07
C ARG A 109 -8.32 3.48 11.35
N ARG A 110 -8.24 2.58 10.38
CA ARG A 110 -8.78 1.21 10.51
C ARG A 110 -8.15 0.46 11.69
N TYR A 111 -6.83 0.58 11.85
CA TYR A 111 -6.08 -0.21 12.83
C TYR A 111 -5.77 0.54 14.14
N SER A 112 -6.10 1.83 14.25
CA SER A 112 -6.06 2.58 15.51
C SER A 112 -7.32 2.40 16.36
N LEU A 113 -8.44 1.98 15.76
CA LEU A 113 -9.67 1.69 16.48
C LEU A 113 -9.43 0.52 17.44
N ARG A 114 -9.30 0.83 18.73
CA ARG A 114 -9.42 -0.14 19.80
C ARG A 114 -10.86 -0.63 19.80
N LEU A 115 -11.11 -1.82 19.25
CA LEU A 115 -12.32 -2.56 19.57
C LEU A 115 -12.30 -2.78 21.08
N ILE A 116 -13.04 -1.95 21.83
CA ILE A 116 -13.40 -2.24 23.21
C ILE A 116 -14.26 -3.51 23.11
N LYS A 117 -13.73 -4.61 23.66
CA LYS A 117 -14.47 -5.87 23.80
C LYS A 117 -15.45 -5.77 24.96
#